data_AF-A0A0Q4BAK1-F1
#
_entry.id   AF-A0A0Q4BAK1-F1
#
_cell.length_a   1.000
_cell.length_b   1.000
_cell.length_c   1.000
_cell.angle_alpha   90.00
_cell.angle_beta   90.00
_cell.angle_gamma   90.00
#
_symmetry.space_group_name_H-M   'P 1'
#
loop_
_entity.id
_entity.type
_entity.pdbx_description
1 polymer ?
#
loop_
_entity_poly.entity_id
_entity_poly.type
_entity_poly.pdbx_seq_one_letter_code
_entity_poly.pdbx_strand_id
1 'polypeptide(L)'
;MLEFEDSKLYQLLRYAKHGIFVWIGTGQHGKTVGVNVFANHPLFADRQIVLINYPPEFVDDNYPSNYRAEYWPDSIDDIVDILHPSRDFVIIDDAAWLVGSRDSGTRENKDIQKLMTIASHHELFVAVTIQNTSMMDISMFQSQDVYMMHKHMDPIALEFERPMTKTRQIVANVMLQDYRYKYPKIHPKAFTYCSTTWEMLQMPMPDWWTSKHSKPYYGRIPGRRSSAQECDA
;
A
#
# COMPACT_ATOMS: atom_id res chain seq x y z
N MET A 1 -10.75 22.08 4.75
CA MET A 1 -10.26 20.70 4.83
C MET A 1 -8.74 20.80 4.77
N LEU A 2 -8.00 19.92 5.45
CA LEU A 2 -6.55 19.93 5.24
C LEU A 2 -6.30 19.26 3.89
N GLU A 3 -5.89 20.05 2.90
CA GLU A 3 -5.25 19.53 1.70
C GLU A 3 -4.00 18.75 2.14
N PHE A 4 -3.57 17.77 1.36
CA PHE A 4 -2.45 16.92 1.77
C PHE A 4 -1.18 17.75 2.00
N GLU A 5 -0.95 18.80 1.22
CA GLU A 5 0.19 19.71 1.28
C GLU A 5 0.28 20.49 2.60
N ASP A 6 -0.87 20.70 3.27
CA ASP A 6 -0.95 21.37 4.57
C ASP A 6 -0.81 20.38 5.75
N SER A 7 -0.74 19.08 5.48
CA SER A 7 -0.72 18.02 6.49
C SER A 7 0.64 17.88 7.17
N LYS A 8 0.64 17.39 8.42
CA LYS A 8 1.90 17.04 9.13
C LYS A 8 2.65 15.94 8.39
N LEU A 9 1.93 14.99 7.81
CA LEU A 9 2.50 13.92 7.00
C LEU A 9 3.30 14.47 5.82
N TYR A 10 2.75 15.43 5.08
CA TYR A 10 3.48 16.07 3.98
C TYR A 10 4.75 16.78 4.47
N GLN A 11 4.68 17.50 5.59
CA GLN A 11 5.84 18.17 6.17
C GLN A 11 6.96 17.21 6.58
N LEU A 12 6.61 16.00 7.03
CA LEU A 12 7.58 14.94 7.30
C LEU A 12 8.17 14.36 6.01
N LEU A 13 7.31 14.09 5.03
CA LEU A 13 7.70 13.35 3.83
C LEU A 13 8.50 14.17 2.81
N ARG A 14 8.35 15.50 2.77
CA ARG A 14 9.11 16.36 1.84
C ARG A 14 10.63 16.32 2.01
N TYR A 15 11.11 15.80 3.14
CA TYR A 15 12.53 15.57 3.39
C TYR A 15 12.88 14.09 3.55
N ALA A 16 11.86 13.22 3.56
CA ALA A 16 12.07 11.79 3.66
C ALA A 16 12.62 11.27 2.34
N LYS A 17 13.54 10.31 2.45
CA LYS A 17 14.09 9.59 1.29
C LYS A 17 13.56 8.17 1.16
N HIS A 18 12.97 7.67 2.23
CA HIS A 18 12.34 6.36 2.32
C HIS A 18 11.14 6.45 3.26
N GLY A 19 10.31 5.43 3.26
CA GLY A 19 9.18 5.35 4.18
C GLY A 19 8.32 4.14 3.88
N ILE A 20 7.76 3.55 4.94
CA ILE A 20 6.90 2.38 4.85
C ILE A 20 5.47 2.80 5.15
N PHE A 21 4.59 2.69 4.16
CA PHE A 21 3.18 3.05 4.29
C PHE A 21 2.33 1.78 4.42
N VAL A 22 1.62 1.64 5.53
CA VAL A 22 0.74 0.49 5.77
C VAL A 22 -0.70 0.94 5.63
N TRP A 23 -1.35 0.51 4.55
CA TRP A 23 -2.74 0.80 4.27
C TRP A 23 -3.65 -0.31 4.80
N ILE A 24 -4.50 0.02 5.75
CA ILE A 24 -5.33 -0.96 6.46
C ILE A 24 -6.83 -0.64 6.38
N GLY A 25 -7.67 -1.67 6.33
CA GLY A 25 -9.13 -1.58 6.30
C GLY A 25 -9.75 -2.77 5.57
N THR A 26 -11.06 -2.94 5.60
CA THR A 26 -11.68 -4.08 4.88
C THR A 26 -11.56 -3.92 3.37
N GLY A 27 -11.78 -5.01 2.63
CA GLY A 27 -11.89 -5.02 1.18
C GLY A 27 -12.82 -3.92 0.64
N GLN A 28 -12.51 -3.41 -0.55
CA GLN A 28 -13.33 -2.44 -1.29
C GLN A 28 -13.50 -1.04 -0.66
N HIS A 29 -12.93 -0.74 0.52
CA HIS A 29 -12.96 0.61 1.12
C HIS A 29 -11.89 1.59 0.61
N GLY A 30 -11.23 1.25 -0.50
CA GLY A 30 -10.37 2.18 -1.23
C GLY A 30 -8.92 2.23 -0.76
N LYS A 31 -8.38 1.15 -0.17
CA LYS A 31 -6.94 1.04 0.13
C LYS A 31 -6.12 1.21 -1.16
N THR A 32 -6.40 0.40 -2.18
CA THR A 32 -5.69 0.43 -3.46
C THR A 32 -5.73 1.82 -4.11
N VAL A 33 -6.90 2.47 -4.19
CA VAL A 33 -6.96 3.85 -4.74
C VAL A 33 -6.21 4.84 -3.86
N GLY A 34 -6.33 4.73 -2.55
CA GLY A 34 -5.64 5.61 -1.61
C GLY A 34 -4.11 5.54 -1.76
N VAL A 35 -3.56 4.33 -1.86
CA VAL A 35 -2.13 4.10 -2.08
C VAL A 35 -1.69 4.71 -3.40
N ASN A 36 -2.46 4.45 -4.46
CA ASN A 36 -2.10 4.91 -5.80
C ASN A 36 -2.16 6.42 -5.95
N VAL A 37 -3.18 7.09 -5.40
CA VAL A 37 -3.25 8.56 -5.37
C VAL A 37 -2.07 9.13 -4.59
N PHE A 38 -1.76 8.51 -3.45
CA PHE A 38 -0.65 8.93 -2.61
C PHE A 38 0.70 8.77 -3.31
N ALA A 39 0.96 7.61 -3.92
CA ALA A 39 2.20 7.32 -4.64
C ALA A 39 2.37 8.19 -5.90
N ASN A 40 1.26 8.54 -6.57
CA ASN A 40 1.27 9.41 -7.75
C ASN A 40 1.20 10.90 -7.41
N HIS A 41 1.32 11.27 -6.14
CA HIS A 41 1.34 12.66 -5.71
C HIS A 41 2.60 13.37 -6.22
N PRO A 42 2.57 14.68 -6.55
CA PRO A 42 3.76 15.44 -6.98
C PRO A 42 4.97 15.36 -6.04
N LEU A 43 4.74 15.00 -4.78
CA LEU A 43 5.78 14.75 -3.78
C LEU A 43 6.75 13.62 -4.20
N PHE A 44 6.28 12.68 -5.01
CA PHE A 44 7.04 11.53 -5.51
C PHE A 44 7.18 11.55 -7.04
N ALA A 45 7.11 12.74 -7.66
CA ALA A 45 7.12 12.88 -9.13
C ALA A 45 8.42 12.38 -9.79
N ASP A 46 9.51 12.29 -9.04
CA ASP A 46 10.79 11.72 -9.45
C ASP A 46 10.79 10.17 -9.43
N ARG A 47 9.73 9.55 -8.92
CA ARG A 47 9.63 8.10 -8.72
C ARG A 47 8.82 7.40 -9.80
N GLN A 48 9.27 6.22 -10.19
CA GLN A 48 8.47 5.23 -10.90
C GLN A 48 7.69 4.38 -9.90
N ILE A 49 6.45 4.06 -10.21
CA ILE A 49 5.58 3.30 -9.32
C ILE A 49 5.60 1.84 -9.74
N VAL A 50 6.05 0.97 -8.84
CA VAL A 50 6.23 -0.46 -9.10
C VAL A 50 5.10 -1.23 -8.43
N LEU A 51 4.26 -1.87 -9.24
CA LEU A 51 3.18 -2.73 -8.76
C LEU A 51 3.65 -4.17 -8.70
N ILE A 52 3.86 -4.69 -7.49
CA ILE A 52 4.35 -6.05 -7.28
C ILE A 52 3.24 -7.07 -7.55
N ASN A 53 3.58 -8.09 -8.34
CA ASN A 53 2.76 -9.23 -8.73
C ASN A 53 1.52 -8.92 -9.58
N TYR A 54 1.35 -7.67 -10.02
CA TYR A 54 0.30 -7.28 -10.95
C TYR A 54 0.56 -7.88 -12.35
N PRO A 55 -0.48 -8.22 -13.13
CA PRO A 55 -0.30 -8.58 -14.53
C PRO A 55 0.26 -7.39 -15.33
N PRO A 56 1.41 -7.52 -16.03
CA PRO A 56 2.01 -6.40 -16.77
C PRO A 56 1.06 -5.76 -17.78
N GLU A 57 0.31 -6.55 -18.54
CA GLU A 57 -0.65 -6.04 -19.51
C GLU A 57 -1.80 -5.25 -18.85
N PHE A 58 -2.18 -5.61 -17.62
CA PHE A 58 -3.18 -4.86 -16.89
C PHE A 58 -2.64 -3.50 -16.47
N VAL A 59 -1.36 -3.44 -16.10
CA VAL A 59 -0.71 -2.18 -15.73
C VAL A 59 -0.58 -1.27 -16.95
N ASP A 60 -0.05 -1.79 -18.05
CA ASP A 60 0.15 -1.05 -19.30
C ASP A 60 -1.17 -0.47 -19.85
N ASP A 61 -2.27 -1.22 -19.75
CA ASP A 61 -3.57 -0.82 -20.29
C ASP A 61 -4.35 0.16 -19.39
N ASN A 62 -4.08 0.20 -18.08
CA ASN A 62 -4.96 0.87 -17.11
C ASN A 62 -4.27 1.93 -16.24
N TYR A 63 -2.94 1.94 -16.13
CA TYR A 63 -2.21 2.89 -15.29
C TYR A 63 -1.45 3.94 -16.13
N PRO A 64 -1.11 5.10 -15.52
CA PRO A 64 -0.24 6.09 -16.14
C PRO A 64 1.15 5.55 -16.51
N SER A 65 1.86 6.22 -17.42
CA SER A 65 3.13 5.74 -17.99
C SER A 65 4.31 5.67 -17.00
N ASN A 66 4.19 6.24 -15.81
CA ASN A 66 5.20 6.11 -14.73
C ASN A 66 4.99 4.85 -13.87
N TYR A 67 4.04 3.99 -14.22
CA TYR A 67 3.80 2.71 -13.57
C TYR A 67 4.45 1.57 -14.34
N ARG A 68 4.89 0.54 -13.61
CA ARG A 68 5.24 -0.76 -14.19
C ARG A 68 4.90 -1.90 -13.24
N ALA A 69 4.69 -3.08 -13.79
CA ALA A 69 4.53 -4.30 -13.01
C ALA A 69 5.87 -5.02 -12.87
N GLU A 70 6.13 -5.58 -11.69
CA GLU A 70 7.25 -6.49 -11.45
C GLU A 70 6.77 -7.70 -10.65
N TYR A 71 7.38 -8.86 -10.86
CA TYR A 71 7.10 -10.03 -10.03
C TYR A 71 7.99 -10.02 -8.79
N TRP A 72 7.45 -10.48 -7.66
CA TRP A 72 8.30 -10.76 -6.50
C TRP A 72 9.35 -11.81 -6.90
N PRO A 73 10.63 -11.57 -6.60
CA PRO A 73 11.68 -12.46 -7.05
C PRO A 73 11.63 -13.76 -6.25
N ASP A 74 12.11 -14.85 -6.86
CA ASP A 74 12.20 -16.14 -6.15
C ASP A 74 13.17 -16.02 -4.97
N SER A 75 14.23 -15.22 -5.08
CA SER A 75 15.13 -14.85 -3.98
C SER A 75 15.13 -13.35 -3.71
N ILE A 76 15.05 -12.97 -2.45
CA ILE A 76 15.17 -11.57 -2.02
C ILE A 76 16.51 -10.93 -2.41
N ASP A 77 17.57 -11.72 -2.62
CA ASP A 77 18.86 -11.18 -3.03
C ASP A 77 18.78 -10.56 -4.45
N ASP A 78 17.84 -11.02 -5.27
CA ASP A 78 17.59 -10.52 -6.64
C ASP A 78 16.66 -9.29 -6.65
N ILE A 79 16.20 -8.83 -5.47
CA ILE A 79 15.29 -7.68 -5.38
C ILE A 79 15.91 -6.40 -5.93
N VAL A 80 17.23 -6.31 -5.92
CA VAL A 80 18.00 -5.16 -6.40
C VAL A 80 18.05 -5.08 -7.92
N ASP A 81 17.77 -6.19 -8.60
CA ASP A 81 17.71 -6.24 -10.07
C ASP A 81 16.35 -5.80 -10.60
N ILE A 82 15.30 -5.84 -9.77
CA ILE A 82 13.94 -5.43 -10.14
C ILE A 82 13.56 -4.05 -9.58
N LEU A 83 14.11 -3.67 -8.43
CA LEU A 83 13.88 -2.39 -7.76
C LEU A 83 15.08 -1.47 -7.91
N HIS A 84 14.85 -0.29 -8.47
CA HIS A 84 15.84 0.75 -8.68
C HIS A 84 15.94 1.68 -7.45
N PRO A 85 17.11 1.71 -6.77
CA PRO A 85 17.33 2.59 -5.63
C PRO A 85 17.07 4.06 -5.96
N SER A 86 16.52 4.80 -5.00
CA SER A 86 16.16 6.23 -5.09
C SER A 86 15.20 6.59 -6.23
N ARG A 87 14.69 5.63 -7.00
CA ARG A 87 13.87 5.86 -8.19
C ARG A 87 12.52 5.19 -8.14
N ASP A 88 12.34 4.20 -7.29
CA ASP A 88 11.08 3.47 -7.21
C ASP A 88 10.26 3.81 -5.96
N PHE A 89 8.95 3.81 -6.14
CA PHE A 89 7.94 3.69 -5.12
C PHE A 89 7.26 2.33 -5.31
N VAL A 90 7.43 1.43 -4.35
CA VAL A 90 6.96 0.04 -4.44
C VAL A 90 5.59 -0.09 -3.80
N ILE A 91 4.65 -0.73 -4.49
CA ILE A 91 3.31 -1.05 -3.99
C ILE A 91 3.11 -2.56 -3.97
N ILE A 92 2.77 -3.08 -2.80
CA ILE A 92 2.38 -4.47 -2.59
C ILE A 92 0.92 -4.47 -2.15
N ASP A 93 0.01 -4.74 -3.08
CA ASP A 93 -1.44 -4.76 -2.81
C ASP A 93 -1.90 -6.14 -2.33
N ASP A 94 -2.74 -6.16 -1.29
CA ASP A 94 -3.22 -7.36 -0.59
C ASP A 94 -2.07 -8.25 -0.12
N ALA A 95 -1.13 -7.65 0.62
CA ALA A 95 0.09 -8.27 1.11
C ALA A 95 -0.16 -9.49 2.04
N ALA A 96 -1.41 -9.77 2.41
CA ALA A 96 -1.79 -11.01 3.10
C ALA A 96 -1.36 -12.28 2.33
N TRP A 97 -1.21 -12.20 1.00
CA TRP A 97 -0.69 -13.28 0.18
C TRP A 97 0.82 -13.52 0.33
N LEU A 98 1.59 -12.49 0.69
CA LEU A 98 3.04 -12.58 0.92
C LEU A 98 3.39 -12.68 2.41
N VAL A 99 2.47 -12.26 3.30
CA VAL A 99 2.71 -12.07 4.74
C VAL A 99 1.68 -12.86 5.55
N GLY A 100 1.66 -14.19 5.46
CA GLY A 100 0.76 -15.00 6.30
C GLY A 100 1.29 -15.15 7.73
N SER A 101 0.59 -14.64 8.76
CA SER A 101 1.04 -14.71 10.17
C SER A 101 1.09 -16.10 10.78
N ARG A 102 0.38 -17.09 10.20
CA ARG A 102 0.45 -18.49 10.64
C ARG A 102 1.79 -19.16 10.32
N ASP A 103 2.63 -18.43 9.58
CA ASP A 103 3.84 -18.88 8.95
C ASP A 103 4.97 -17.86 9.17
N SER A 104 5.09 -17.29 10.38
CA SER A 104 6.14 -16.32 10.75
C SER A 104 7.59 -16.81 10.51
N GLY A 105 7.78 -18.10 10.21
CA GLY A 105 9.05 -18.70 9.82
C GLY A 105 9.27 -18.90 8.31
N THR A 106 8.24 -18.68 7.46
CA THR A 106 8.37 -18.89 6.00
C THR A 106 9.23 -17.81 5.34
N ARG A 107 9.71 -18.15 4.15
CA ARG A 107 10.66 -17.35 3.38
C ARG A 107 10.13 -15.95 3.10
N GLU A 108 8.84 -15.84 2.78
CA GLU A 108 8.18 -14.62 2.33
C GLU A 108 8.09 -13.56 3.45
N ASN A 109 7.81 -13.97 4.69
CA ASN A 109 7.84 -13.07 5.85
C ASN A 109 9.25 -12.52 6.11
N LYS A 110 10.27 -13.38 6.00
CA LYS A 110 11.69 -12.98 6.14
C LYS A 110 12.12 -12.07 4.98
N ASP A 111 11.61 -12.32 3.79
CA ASP A 111 11.95 -11.55 2.60
C ASP A 111 11.33 -10.16 2.64
N ILE A 112 10.10 -10.00 3.15
CA ILE A 112 9.54 -8.66 3.38
C ILE A 112 10.29 -7.98 4.53
N GLN A 113 10.69 -8.67 5.61
CA GLN A 113 11.54 -8.07 6.66
C GLN A 113 12.86 -7.53 6.09
N LYS A 114 13.50 -8.31 5.21
CA LYS A 114 14.70 -7.90 4.49
C LYS A 114 14.43 -6.73 3.55
N LEU A 115 13.34 -6.75 2.78
CA LEU A 115 12.93 -5.63 1.92
C LEU A 115 12.77 -4.35 2.74
N MET A 116 12.08 -4.42 3.88
CA MET A 116 11.90 -3.25 4.76
C MET A 116 13.24 -2.73 5.27
N THR A 117 14.19 -3.61 5.55
CA THR A 117 15.56 -3.23 5.93
C THR A 117 16.32 -2.60 4.77
N ILE A 118 16.20 -3.14 3.56
CA ILE A 118 16.84 -2.63 2.34
C ILE A 118 16.23 -1.28 1.92
N ALA A 119 14.94 -1.07 2.18
CA ALA A 119 14.21 0.13 1.77
C ALA A 119 14.86 1.43 2.28
N SER A 120 15.37 1.44 3.52
CA SER A 120 16.06 2.61 4.04
C SER A 120 17.42 2.84 3.38
N HIS A 121 18.19 1.77 3.14
CA HIS A 121 19.48 1.83 2.46
C HIS A 121 19.39 2.24 0.99
N HIS A 122 18.29 1.87 0.33
CA HIS A 122 18.06 2.12 -1.09
C HIS A 122 17.17 3.33 -1.35
N GLU A 123 16.85 4.13 -0.31
CA GLU A 123 15.99 5.31 -0.43
C GLU A 123 14.66 4.98 -1.15
N LEU A 124 14.04 3.86 -0.77
CA LEU A 124 12.78 3.36 -1.34
C LEU A 124 11.60 3.75 -0.46
N PHE A 125 10.51 4.15 -1.13
CA PHE A 125 9.20 4.17 -0.50
C PHE A 125 8.50 2.85 -0.79
N VAL A 126 7.90 2.25 0.23
CA VAL A 126 7.15 1.00 0.10
C VAL A 126 5.78 1.19 0.70
N ALA A 127 4.73 0.91 -0.05
CA ALA A 127 3.37 0.84 0.45
C ALA A 127 2.85 -0.58 0.39
N VAL A 128 2.28 -1.04 1.50
CA VAL A 128 1.61 -2.35 1.59
C VAL A 128 0.15 -2.12 1.90
N THR A 129 -0.75 -2.87 1.25
CA THR A 129 -2.16 -2.89 1.66
C THR A 129 -2.49 -4.20 2.35
N ILE A 130 -3.20 -4.11 3.47
CA ILE A 130 -3.61 -5.24 4.28
C ILE A 130 -5.05 -5.09 4.73
N GLN A 131 -5.67 -6.23 5.03
CA GLN A 131 -7.02 -6.26 5.58
C GLN A 131 -7.02 -6.16 7.09
N ASN A 132 -6.02 -6.75 7.76
CA ASN A 132 -5.79 -6.63 9.20
C ASN A 132 -4.30 -6.74 9.53
N THR A 133 -3.88 -6.27 10.72
CA THR A 133 -2.51 -6.44 11.21
C THR A 133 -2.28 -7.77 11.93
N SER A 134 -3.32 -8.53 12.25
CA SER A 134 -3.14 -9.87 12.83
C SER A 134 -2.54 -10.87 11.84
N MET A 135 -2.64 -10.58 10.54
CA MET A 135 -1.96 -11.34 9.49
C MET A 135 -0.49 -10.96 9.30
N MET A 136 -0.01 -9.80 9.79
CA MET A 136 1.40 -9.41 9.62
C MET A 136 2.23 -9.62 10.89
N ASP A 137 3.54 -9.81 10.72
CA ASP A 137 4.49 -9.68 11.82
C ASP A 137 4.74 -8.18 12.11
N ILE A 138 4.59 -7.78 13.37
CA ILE A 138 4.78 -6.38 13.81
C ILE A 138 6.25 -6.05 14.00
N SER A 139 7.12 -7.04 14.23
CA SER A 139 8.57 -6.82 14.36
C SER A 139 9.13 -6.06 13.15
N MET A 140 8.52 -6.28 11.98
CA MET A 140 8.81 -5.65 10.69
C MET A 140 8.63 -4.12 10.71
N PHE A 141 7.79 -3.60 11.61
CA PHE A 141 7.46 -2.18 11.70
C PHE A 141 8.25 -1.42 12.76
N GLN A 142 9.01 -2.12 13.62
CA GLN A 142 9.67 -1.50 14.78
C GLN A 142 10.96 -0.75 14.42
N SER A 143 11.58 -1.05 13.28
CA SER A 143 12.89 -0.51 12.88
C SER A 143 12.84 0.49 11.72
N GLN A 144 11.66 0.91 11.29
CA GLN A 144 11.46 1.74 10.10
C GLN A 144 10.52 2.93 10.37
N ASP A 145 10.59 3.95 9.50
CA ASP A 145 9.62 5.05 9.49
C ASP A 145 8.28 4.56 8.91
N VAL A 146 7.43 4.05 9.80
CA VAL A 146 6.13 3.46 9.44
C VAL A 146 4.98 4.45 9.59
N TYR A 147 4.26 4.64 8.50
CA TYR A 147 3.08 5.48 8.38
C TYR A 147 1.82 4.63 8.25
N MET A 148 0.99 4.64 9.29
CA MET A 148 -0.23 3.83 9.36
C MET A 148 -1.40 4.59 8.74
N MET A 149 -1.86 4.13 7.56
CA MET A 149 -2.89 4.75 6.75
C MET A 149 -4.18 3.93 6.83
N HIS A 150 -5.20 4.49 7.47
CA HIS A 150 -6.44 3.78 7.76
C HIS A 150 -7.54 4.15 6.78
N LYS A 151 -8.14 3.11 6.19
CA LYS A 151 -9.45 3.10 5.57
C LYS A 151 -10.47 2.50 6.52
N HIS A 152 -11.74 2.54 6.13
CA HIS A 152 -12.81 1.96 6.93
C HIS A 152 -12.59 0.45 7.11
N MET A 153 -12.83 -0.03 8.33
CA MET A 153 -12.81 -1.43 8.68
C MET A 153 -14.15 -1.83 9.28
N ASP A 154 -14.69 -2.96 8.86
CA ASP A 154 -15.96 -3.46 9.37
C ASP A 154 -15.84 -3.86 10.84
N PRO A 155 -16.92 -3.74 11.63
CA PRO A 155 -16.92 -4.10 13.05
C PRO A 155 -16.45 -5.53 13.32
N ILE A 156 -16.76 -6.48 12.44
CA ILE A 156 -16.31 -7.88 12.59
C ILE A 156 -14.80 -7.98 12.38
N ALA A 157 -14.25 -7.32 11.36
CA ALA A 157 -12.82 -7.33 11.09
C ALA A 157 -12.02 -6.67 12.23
N LEU A 158 -12.59 -5.63 12.86
CA LEU A 158 -12.05 -4.97 14.05
C LEU A 158 -11.88 -5.90 15.26
N GLU A 159 -12.72 -6.92 15.41
CA GLU A 159 -12.60 -7.88 16.50
C GLU A 159 -11.38 -8.81 16.36
N PHE A 160 -10.91 -9.02 15.13
CA PHE A 160 -9.72 -9.81 14.83
C PHE A 160 -8.43 -8.98 14.81
N GLU A 161 -8.50 -7.70 15.14
CA GLU A 161 -7.33 -6.84 15.21
C GLU A 161 -6.55 -6.98 16.51
N ARG A 162 -5.25 -6.70 16.42
CA ARG A 162 -4.39 -6.64 17.60
C ARG A 162 -4.77 -5.42 18.46
N PRO A 163 -4.72 -5.49 19.81
CA PRO A 163 -5.24 -4.43 20.68
C PRO A 163 -4.72 -3.01 20.36
N MET A 164 -3.42 -2.87 20.09
CA MET A 164 -2.81 -1.58 19.76
C MET A 164 -3.35 -0.99 18.45
N THR A 165 -3.48 -1.82 17.40
CA THR A 165 -4.04 -1.41 16.11
C THR A 165 -5.54 -1.16 16.22
N LYS A 166 -6.27 -2.00 16.99
CA LYS A 166 -7.72 -1.92 17.17
C LYS A 166 -8.14 -0.53 17.65
N THR A 167 -7.48 0.01 18.67
CA THR A 167 -7.77 1.38 19.16
C THR A 167 -7.58 2.44 18.09
N ARG A 168 -6.47 2.40 17.34
CA ARG A 168 -6.19 3.34 16.24
C ARG A 168 -7.23 3.22 15.13
N GLN A 169 -7.62 2.01 14.78
CA GLN A 169 -8.63 1.74 13.76
C GLN A 169 -10.05 2.17 14.18
N ILE A 170 -10.39 2.07 15.48
CA ILE A 170 -11.64 2.61 16.02
C ILE A 170 -11.68 4.14 15.84
N VAL A 171 -10.62 4.83 16.24
CA VAL A 171 -10.50 6.29 16.03
C VAL A 171 -10.61 6.62 14.53
N ALA A 172 -9.89 5.88 13.68
CA ALA A 172 -9.95 6.06 12.25
C ALA A 172 -11.38 5.89 11.69
N ASN A 173 -12.11 4.86 12.12
CA ASN A 173 -13.49 4.64 11.69
C ASN A 173 -14.42 5.79 12.07
N VAL A 174 -14.32 6.29 13.31
CA VAL A 174 -15.10 7.44 13.78
C VAL A 174 -14.79 8.68 12.95
N MET A 175 -13.50 8.96 12.73
CA MET A 175 -13.06 10.11 11.93
C MET A 175 -13.53 10.00 10.47
N LEU A 176 -13.38 8.83 9.86
CA LEU A 176 -13.82 8.57 8.48
C LEU A 176 -15.33 8.74 8.34
N GLN A 177 -16.10 8.27 9.32
CA GLN A 177 -17.55 8.43 9.33
C GLN A 177 -17.96 9.90 9.49
N ASP A 178 -17.36 10.62 10.44
CA ASP A 178 -17.62 12.04 10.67
C ASP A 178 -17.34 12.88 9.40
N TYR A 179 -16.21 12.64 8.72
CA TYR A 179 -15.88 13.36 7.50
C TYR A 179 -16.80 13.02 6.32
N ARG A 180 -17.24 11.78 6.20
CA ARG A 180 -18.24 11.40 5.18
C ARG A 180 -19.55 12.16 5.37
N TYR A 181 -20.00 12.36 6.62
CA TYR A 181 -21.19 13.14 6.91
C TYR A 181 -20.99 14.64 6.70
N LYS A 182 -19.83 15.18 7.10
CA LYS A 182 -19.50 16.60 6.91
C LYS A 182 -19.34 16.97 5.44
N TYR A 183 -18.89 16.04 4.59
CA TYR A 183 -18.54 16.30 3.21
C TYR A 183 -19.18 15.29 2.23
N PRO A 184 -20.52 15.26 2.11
CA PRO A 184 -21.25 14.23 1.37
C PRO A 184 -21.03 14.26 -0.15
N LYS A 185 -20.50 15.37 -0.69
CA LYS A 185 -20.19 15.54 -2.11
C LYS A 185 -18.84 14.92 -2.50
N ILE A 186 -17.96 14.64 -1.54
CA ILE A 186 -16.66 14.03 -1.78
C ILE A 186 -16.81 12.52 -1.71
N HIS A 187 -16.21 11.83 -2.68
CA HIS A 187 -16.28 10.38 -2.73
C HIS A 187 -15.67 9.74 -1.45
N PRO A 188 -16.35 8.80 -0.76
CA PRO A 188 -15.90 8.28 0.52
C PRO A 188 -14.51 7.63 0.55
N LYS A 189 -14.01 7.16 -0.61
CA LYS A 189 -12.66 6.56 -0.76
C LYS A 189 -11.53 7.60 -0.82
N ALA A 190 -11.85 8.89 -1.01
CA ALA A 190 -10.88 9.97 -0.99
C ALA A 190 -10.32 10.20 0.43
N PHE A 191 -11.08 9.85 1.47
CA PHE A 191 -10.67 10.05 2.85
C PHE A 191 -9.75 8.94 3.34
N THR A 192 -8.69 9.34 4.05
CA THR A 192 -7.73 8.44 4.70
C THR A 192 -7.34 9.02 6.04
N TYR A 193 -7.35 8.21 7.08
CA TYR A 193 -6.89 8.66 8.39
C TYR A 193 -5.46 8.17 8.64
N CYS A 194 -4.50 9.07 8.88
CA CYS A 194 -3.14 8.70 9.26
C CYS A 194 -3.03 8.66 10.79
N SER A 195 -2.82 7.48 11.38
CA SER A 195 -2.67 7.35 12.84
C SER A 195 -1.25 7.58 13.34
N THR A 196 -0.28 7.73 12.44
CA THR A 196 1.08 8.17 12.78
C THR A 196 1.10 9.67 13.10
N THR A 197 0.43 10.49 12.30
CA THR A 197 0.35 11.95 12.48
C THR A 197 -0.97 12.44 13.09
N TRP A 198 -1.92 11.53 13.31
CA TRP A 198 -3.26 11.77 13.88
C TRP A 198 -4.11 12.75 13.07
N GLU A 199 -4.12 12.62 11.75
CA GLU A 199 -4.82 13.56 10.86
C GLU A 199 -5.70 12.85 9.82
N MET A 200 -6.76 13.55 9.40
CA MET A 200 -7.56 13.14 8.26
C MET A 200 -7.00 13.78 7.00
N LEU A 201 -6.74 12.95 6.00
CA LEU A 201 -6.24 13.33 4.69
C LEU A 201 -7.37 13.17 3.67
N GLN A 202 -7.55 14.20 2.84
CA GLN A 202 -8.36 14.10 1.63
C GLN A 202 -7.41 13.93 0.45
N MET A 203 -7.59 12.84 -0.29
CA MET A 203 -6.85 12.58 -1.53
C MET A 203 -7.87 12.43 -2.66
N PRO A 204 -7.95 13.39 -3.59
CA PRO A 204 -8.94 13.36 -4.65
C PRO A 204 -8.80 12.10 -5.51
N MET A 205 -9.93 11.54 -5.94
CA MET A 205 -9.94 10.37 -6.82
C MET A 205 -9.31 10.78 -8.16
N PRO A 206 -8.38 10.00 -8.72
CA PRO A 206 -7.76 10.36 -9.99
C PRO A 206 -8.67 9.95 -11.14
N ASP A 207 -8.64 10.71 -12.23
CA ASP A 207 -9.56 10.53 -13.37
C ASP A 207 -9.39 9.18 -14.08
N TRP A 208 -8.18 8.63 -14.06
CA TRP A 208 -7.87 7.31 -14.63
C TRP A 208 -8.38 6.15 -13.75
N TRP A 209 -8.77 6.41 -12.50
CA TRP A 209 -9.22 5.35 -11.61
C TRP A 209 -10.60 4.82 -11.99
N THR A 210 -10.68 3.51 -12.17
CA THR A 210 -11.92 2.78 -12.43
C THR A 210 -12.11 1.63 -11.43
N SER A 211 -13.31 1.05 -11.39
CA SER A 211 -13.59 -0.12 -10.56
C SER A 211 -12.70 -1.34 -10.87
N LYS A 212 -12.14 -1.43 -12.10
CA LYS A 212 -11.21 -2.50 -12.51
C LYS A 212 -9.96 -2.55 -11.64
N HIS A 213 -9.46 -1.39 -11.20
CA HIS A 213 -8.27 -1.27 -10.39
C HIS A 213 -8.41 -1.88 -8.98
N SER A 214 -9.65 -2.12 -8.52
CA SER A 214 -9.91 -2.86 -7.27
C SER A 214 -9.95 -4.39 -7.49
N LYS A 215 -9.79 -4.86 -8.73
CA LYS A 215 -9.84 -6.27 -9.13
C LYS A 215 -8.78 -6.59 -10.20
N PRO A 216 -7.49 -6.23 -9.99
CA PRO A 216 -6.44 -6.44 -10.98
C PRO A 216 -6.21 -7.94 -11.32
N TYR A 217 -6.59 -8.83 -10.40
CA TYR A 217 -6.45 -10.28 -10.55
C TYR A 217 -7.73 -11.00 -10.99
N TYR A 218 -8.70 -10.28 -11.56
CA TYR A 218 -9.95 -10.92 -11.96
C TYR A 218 -9.68 -12.06 -12.96
N GLY A 219 -10.02 -13.29 -12.55
CA GLY A 219 -9.77 -14.50 -13.34
C GLY A 219 -8.34 -15.05 -13.29
N ARG A 220 -7.47 -14.56 -12.38
CA ARG A 220 -6.07 -14.97 -12.26
C ARG A 220 -5.64 -15.14 -10.79
N ILE A 221 -4.60 -15.92 -10.57
CA ILE A 221 -3.94 -16.03 -9.26
C ILE A 221 -2.77 -15.02 -9.25
N PRO A 222 -2.68 -14.12 -8.25
CA PRO A 222 -1.57 -13.16 -8.13
C PRO A 222 -0.20 -13.85 -8.17
N GLY A 223 0.80 -13.22 -8.79
CA GLY A 223 2.20 -13.70 -8.79
C GLY A 223 2.48 -14.92 -9.68
N ARG A 224 1.46 -15.57 -10.27
CA ARG A 224 1.67 -16.65 -11.22
C ARG A 224 1.96 -16.08 -12.61
N ARG A 225 3.18 -16.27 -13.11
CA ARG A 225 3.53 -15.99 -14.51
C ARG A 225 2.59 -16.81 -15.42
N SER A 226 1.99 -16.18 -16.42
CA SER A 226 1.16 -16.92 -17.38
C SER A 226 2.04 -17.93 -18.11
N SER A 227 1.64 -19.20 -18.11
CA SER A 227 2.34 -20.32 -18.75
C SER A 227 2.41 -20.24 -20.29
N ALA A 228 2.14 -19.07 -20.87
CA ALA A 228 2.15 -18.83 -22.31
C ALA A 228 3.52 -18.39 -22.85
N GLN A 229 4.53 -18.17 -22.00
CA GLN A 229 5.89 -17.79 -22.41
C GLN A 229 6.92 -18.93 -22.32
N GLU A 230 6.53 -20.14 -21.90
CA GLU A 230 7.44 -21.31 -21.82
C GLU A 230 7.40 -22.22 -23.05
N CYS A 231 6.68 -21.85 -24.12
CA CYS A 231 6.58 -22.69 -25.34
C CYS A 231 7.52 -22.27 -26.48
N ASP A 232 8.32 -21.22 -26.34
CA ASP A 232 9.27 -20.78 -27.37
C ASP A 232 10.73 -20.77 -26.85
N ALA A 233 11.21 -21.92 -26.37
CA ALA A 233 12.63 -22.20 -26.14
C ALA A 233 13.04 -23.53 -26.79
#